data_AF-A0A2S7WPW1-F1
#
_entry.id   AF-A0A2S7WPW1-F1
#
_cell.length_a   1.000
_cell.length_b   1.000
_cell.length_c   1.000
_cell.angle_alpha   90.00
_cell.angle_beta   90.00
_cell.angle_gamma   90.00
#
_symmetry.space_group_name_H-M   'P 1'
#
loop_
_entity.id
_entity.type
_entity.pdbx_description
1 polymer ?
#
loop_
_entity_poly.entity_id
_entity_poly.type
_entity_poly.pdbx_seq_one_letter_code
_entity_poly.pdbx_strand_id
1 'polypeptide(L)' 'MKTLTLITLIVLTIILWFKAINDITKTKFENDRLNRIWFLIVFFIPIIGAIIYFQLKRKFILKKPRKKSRF' A
#
# COMPACT_ATOMS: atom_id res chain seq x y z
N MET A 1 -24.27 1.60 20.00
CA MET A 1 -24.08 0.86 18.71
C MET A 1 -23.26 1.64 17.69
N LYS A 2 -23.57 2.93 17.40
CA LYS A 2 -22.84 3.75 16.41
C LYS A 2 -21.36 4.00 16.72
N THR A 3 -21.01 4.09 18.02
CA THR A 3 -19.64 4.31 18.49
C THR A 3 -18.74 3.11 18.23
N LEU A 4 -19.24 1.89 18.47
CA LEU A 4 -18.51 0.65 18.18
C LEU A 4 -18.18 0.50 16.69
N THR A 5 -19.14 0.75 15.79
CA THR A 5 -18.90 0.68 14.35
C THR A 5 -17.86 1.71 13.89
N LEU A 6 -17.90 2.92 14.45
CA LEU A 6 -16.92 3.97 14.15
C LEU A 6 -15.51 3.58 14.62
N ILE A 7 -15.38 3.04 15.83
CA ILE A 7 -14.09 2.58 16.38
C ILE A 7 -13.52 1.46 15.50
N THR A 8 -14.35 0.48 15.12
CA THR A 8 -13.91 -0.61 14.23
C THR A 8 -13.40 -0.09 12.89
N LEU A 9 -14.09 0.88 12.28
CA LEU A 9 -13.67 1.53 11.03
C LEU A 9 -12.33 2.26 11.18
N ILE A 10 -12.13 2.98 12.28
CA ILE A 10 -10.88 3.70 12.56
C ILE A 10 -9.73 2.72 12.73
N VAL A 11 -9.91 1.66 13.53
CA VAL A 11 -8.89 0.64 13.75
C VAL A 11 -8.53 -0.06 12.45
N LEU A 12 -9.53 -0.42 11.63
CA LEU A 12 -9.29 -1.07 10.33
C LEU A 12 -8.49 -0.16 9.39
N THR A 13 -8.81 1.14 9.39
CA THR A 13 -8.10 2.14 8.60
C THR A 13 -6.64 2.26 9.02
N ILE A 14 -6.37 2.30 10.32
CA ILE A 14 -5.00 2.36 10.86
C ILE A 14 -4.22 1.10 10.47
N ILE A 15 -4.83 -0.08 10.59
CA ILE A 15 -4.20 -1.34 10.19
C ILE A 15 -3.84 -1.35 8.70
N LEU A 16 -4.76 -0.92 7.83
CA LEU A 16 -4.52 -0.83 6.39
C LEU A 16 -3.41 0.16 6.04
N TRP A 17 -3.38 1.30 6.73
CA TRP A 17 -2.37 2.33 6.55
C TRP A 17 -0.97 1.84 6.95
N PHE A 18 -0.82 1.26 8.15
CA PHE A 18 0.44 0.65 8.58
C PHE A 18 0.90 -0.44 7.63
N LYS A 19 -0.03 -1.27 7.13
CA LYS A 19 0.28 -2.31 6.16
C LYS A 19 0.80 -1.73 4.85
N ALA A 20 0.23 -0.61 4.37
CA ALA A 20 0.72 0.06 3.17
C ALA A 20 2.15 0.60 3.36
N ILE A 21 2.43 1.25 4.49
CA ILE A 21 3.78 1.76 4.80
C ILE A 21 4.81 0.62 4.89
N ASN A 22 4.46 -0.47 5.59
CA ASN A 22 5.34 -1.64 5.70
C ASN A 22 5.58 -2.30 4.33
N ASP A 23 4.58 -2.32 3.46
CA ASP A 23 4.69 -2.84 2.09
C ASP A 23 5.60 -1.94 1.23
N ILE A 24 5.47 -0.62 1.33
CA ILE A 24 6.33 0.35 0.61
C ILE A 24 7.80 0.20 1.03
N THR A 25 8.05 0.15 2.35
CA THR A 25 9.42 0.06 2.89
C THR A 25 10.10 -1.28 2.57
N LYS A 26 9.34 -2.39 2.51
CA LYS A 26 9.87 -3.71 2.16
C LYS A 26 10.01 -3.94 0.66
N THR A 27 9.20 -3.27 -0.14
CA THR A 27 9.19 -3.50 -1.59
C THR A 27 10.37 -2.77 -2.22
N LYS A 28 11.25 -3.52 -2.88
CA LYS A 28 12.29 -2.94 -3.75
C LYS A 28 11.62 -2.48 -5.04
N PHE A 29 11.32 -1.19 -5.13
CA PHE A 29 10.88 -0.57 -6.38
C PHE A 29 12.05 -0.48 -7.35
N GLU A 30 11.76 -0.50 -8.65
CA GLU A 30 12.77 -0.30 -9.71
C GLU A 30 13.46 1.07 -9.60
N ASN A 31 12.73 2.05 -9.06
CA ASN A 31 13.17 3.42 -8.95
C ASN A 31 12.97 3.92 -7.52
N ASP A 32 14.07 4.17 -6.82
CA ASP A 32 14.07 4.69 -5.44
C ASP A 32 13.33 6.02 -5.30
N ARG A 33 13.25 6.82 -6.38
CA ARG A 33 12.47 8.05 -6.41
C ARG A 33 10.97 7.76 -6.31
N LEU A 34 10.48 6.76 -7.04
CA LEU A 34 9.07 6.35 -6.99
C LEU A 34 8.71 5.79 -5.61
N ASN A 35 9.60 5.01 -5.00
CA ASN A 35 9.40 4.51 -3.64
C ASN A 35 9.16 5.65 -2.63
N ARG A 36 10.04 6.67 -2.65
CA ARG A 36 9.93 7.84 -1.77
C ARG A 36 8.66 8.65 -2.04
N ILE A 37 8.27 8.85 -3.29
CA ILE A 37 7.03 9.56 -3.64
C ILE A 37 5.82 8.79 -3.11
N TRP A 38 5.77 7.47 -3.31
CA TRP A 38 4.68 6.63 -2.78
C TRP A 38 4.62 6.65 -1.27
N PHE A 39 5.77 6.60 -0.59
CA PHE A 39 5.84 6.76 0.86
C PHE A 39 5.23 8.09 1.31
N LEU A 40 5.62 9.21 0.69
CA LEU A 40 5.09 10.53 1.03
C LEU A 40 3.57 10.61 0.80
N ILE A 41 3.06 10.09 -0.31
CA ILE A 41 1.62 10.08 -0.63
C ILE A 41 0.84 9.28 0.43
N VAL A 42 1.30 8.07 0.78
CA VAL A 42 0.63 7.24 1.79
C VAL A 42 0.77 7.85 3.19
N PHE A 43 1.88 8.51 3.49
CA PHE A 43 2.12 9.15 4.77
C PHE A 43 1.23 10.37 5.00
N PHE A 44 1.11 11.27 4.03
CA PHE A 44 0.28 12.48 4.14
C PHE A 44 -1.21 12.20 3.94
N ILE A 45 -1.58 11.15 3.19
CA ILE A 45 -2.97 10.84 2.89
C ILE A 45 -3.24 9.36 3.21
N PRO A 46 -3.53 9.00 4.47
CA PRO A 46 -3.53 7.61 4.92
C PRO A 46 -4.57 6.73 4.21
N ILE A 47 -5.80 7.23 4.05
CA ILE A 47 -6.89 6.46 3.44
C ILE A 47 -6.71 6.39 1.92
N ILE A 48 -6.73 7.56 1.27
CA ILE A 48 -6.70 7.65 -0.19
C ILE A 48 -5.34 7.17 -0.73
N GLY A 49 -4.24 7.55 -0.07
CA GLY A 49 -2.90 7.13 -0.45
C GLY A 49 -2.74 5.61 -0.35
N ALA A 50 -3.19 4.96 0.72
CA ALA A 50 -3.12 3.50 0.83
C ALA A 50 -3.96 2.80 -0.26
N ILE A 51 -5.16 3.29 -0.56
CA ILE A 51 -6.02 2.72 -1.62
C ILE A 51 -5.34 2.85 -2.98
N ILE A 52 -4.88 4.05 -3.34
CA ILE A 52 -4.21 4.32 -4.61
C ILE A 52 -2.92 3.49 -4.70
N TYR A 53 -2.17 3.38 -3.60
CA TYR A 53 -0.98 2.53 -3.52
C TYR A 53 -1.30 1.07 -3.83
N PHE A 54 -2.26 0.46 -3.15
CA PHE A 54 -2.60 -0.95 -3.39
C PHE A 54 -3.12 -1.21 -4.81
N GLN A 55 -3.83 -0.25 -5.42
CA GLN A 55 -4.30 -0.36 -6.80
C GLN A 55 -3.17 -0.22 -7.82
N LEU A 56 -2.33 0.82 -7.69
CA LEU A 56 -1.33 1.18 -8.69
C LEU A 56 0.01 0.47 -8.49
N LYS A 57 0.36 0.01 -7.28
CA LYS A 57 1.63 -0.69 -7.03
C LYS A 57 1.85 -1.86 -7.98
N ARG A 58 0.78 -2.54 -8.43
CA ARG A 58 0.87 -3.65 -9.40
C ARG A 58 1.49 -3.25 -10.74
N LYS A 59 1.47 -1.96 -11.09
CA LYS A 59 2.08 -1.40 -12.30
C LYS A 59 3.54 -0.97 -12.09
N PHE A 60 3.91 -0.62 -10.85
CA PHE A 60 5.21 -0.02 -10.51
C PHE A 60 6.18 -0.97 -9.78
N ILE A 61 5.66 -2.05 -9.20
CA ILE A 61 6.49 -3.13 -8.68
C ILE A 61 7.01 -3.88 -9.90
N LEU A 62 8.34 -4.00 -10.00
CA LEU A 62 9.02 -4.91 -10.92
C LEU A 62 8.20 -6.20 -10.95
N LYS A 63 7.56 -6.51 -12.08
CA LYS A 63 6.98 -7.83 -12.27
C LYS A 63 8.13 -8.80 -12.10
N LYS A 64 8.32 -9.38 -10.91
CA LYS A 64 9.03 -10.64 -10.81
C LYS A 64 8.33 -11.50 -11.86
N PRO A 65 9.04 -11.94 -12.92
CA PRO A 65 8.40 -12.59 -14.04
C PRO A 65 7.52 -13.65 -13.43
N ARG A 66 6.21 -13.51 -13.67
CA ARG A 66 5.23 -14.53 -13.32
C ARG A 66 5.87 -15.77 -13.89
N LYS A 67 6.37 -16.68 -13.04
CA LYS A 67 6.96 -17.93 -13.49
C LYS A 67 5.77 -18.62 -14.14
N LYS A 68 5.62 -18.40 -15.44
CA LYS A 68 4.64 -19.04 -16.29
C LYS A 68 5.11 -20.47 -16.21
N SER A 69 4.53 -21.25 -15.29
CA SER A 69 4.74 -22.70 -15.28
C SER A 69 4.13 -23.17 -16.59
N ARG A 70 4.96 -23.17 -17.63
CA ARG A 70 4.82 -24.06 -18.76
C ARG A 70 5.09 -25.44 -18.17
N PHE A 71 4.01 -26.10 -17.77
CA PHE A 71 3.87 -27.53 -17.94
C PHE A 71 3.12 -27.73 -19.25
#